data_AF-A0A7V3AI70-F1
#
_entry.id   AF-A0A7V3AI70-F1
#
_cell.length_a   1.000
_cell.length_b   1.000
_cell.length_c   1.000
_cell.angle_alpha   90.00
_cell.angle_beta   90.00
_cell.angle_gamma   90.00
#
_symmetry.space_group_name_H-M   'P 1'
#
loop_
_entity.id
_entity.type
_entity.pdbx_description
1 polymer ?
#
loop_
_entity_poly.entity_id
_entity_poly.type
_entity_poly.pdbx_seq_one_letter_code
_entity_poly.pdbx_strand_id
1 'polypeptide(L)'
;MRLTRLFAGPLLGLALAGWTAFGASEQPKALAVNVQPASARPDALAQAERQIRSGEVGEAEAQLRGWLAANPDSAYVPEAEYMLGQARFAQKDYAGAKFFHDRVLDRKNVDRNLKALAYFARADCNYEMQSYSTASRQYHYLETFYRDVRAVPHDELLFKLGMATRKAGFEETSNYWFNKAVELYATTKWGQEARKMNTKLNGSKDGVPTFYVLEVKKYDDEAKALSAADELRKKGYASVDVQEETNLVGNRFYRLTIGRFFNRNEALRAKEDADMAGLSTSIHPGLMDTSK
;
A
#
# COMPACT_ATOMS: atom_id res chain seq x y z
N MET A 1 -36.66 49.92 -58.40
CA MET A 1 -38.09 49.56 -58.48
C MET A 1 -38.69 49.76 -57.08
N ARG A 2 -39.66 50.69 -56.96
CA ARG A 2 -40.57 51.11 -55.85
C ARG A 2 -40.36 50.50 -54.44
N LEU A 3 -40.06 51.26 -53.36
CA LEU A 3 -40.88 52.21 -52.55
C LEU A 3 -42.23 51.69 -52.05
N THR A 4 -42.38 51.48 -50.72
CA THR A 4 -43.45 51.96 -49.77
C THR A 4 -43.40 51.16 -48.45
N ARG A 5 -43.06 51.76 -47.29
CA ARG A 5 -43.88 52.50 -46.28
C ARG A 5 -44.92 51.65 -45.53
N LEU A 6 -44.85 51.65 -44.19
CA LEU A 6 -45.93 52.19 -43.33
C LEU A 6 -45.52 52.34 -41.85
N PHE A 7 -45.90 53.49 -41.30
CA PHE A 7 -45.79 54.01 -39.94
C PHE A 7 -46.86 53.40 -39.00
N ALA A 8 -46.60 53.36 -37.69
CA ALA A 8 -47.52 53.84 -36.64
C ALA A 8 -46.91 53.71 -35.22
N GLY A 9 -46.71 54.84 -34.53
CA GLY A 9 -46.89 54.91 -33.05
C GLY A 9 -48.37 55.24 -32.73
N PRO A 10 -48.78 55.61 -31.50
CA PRO A 10 -47.97 56.09 -30.37
C PRO A 10 -48.41 55.67 -28.93
N LEU A 11 -47.56 56.04 -27.95
CA LEU A 11 -47.80 56.56 -26.58
C LEU A 11 -48.97 56.08 -25.69
N LEU A 12 -48.61 55.62 -24.47
CA LEU A 12 -49.20 55.85 -23.13
C LEU A 12 -48.54 54.83 -22.16
N GLY A 13 -47.94 55.11 -21.00
CA GLY A 13 -47.98 56.25 -20.08
C GLY A 13 -48.70 55.83 -18.79
N LEU A 14 -47.97 55.39 -17.73
CA LEU A 14 -48.28 55.37 -16.28
C LEU A 14 -47.30 54.39 -15.58
N ALA A 15 -46.27 54.86 -14.83
CA ALA A 15 -46.25 55.24 -13.41
C ALA A 15 -46.48 54.03 -12.46
N LEU A 16 -45.75 53.75 -11.37
CA LEU A 16 -44.78 54.48 -10.53
C LEU A 16 -44.16 53.45 -9.53
N ALA A 17 -43.13 53.89 -8.81
CA ALA A 17 -42.47 53.29 -7.62
C ALA A 17 -41.37 52.26 -7.92
N GLY A 18 -40.14 52.40 -7.44
CA GLY A 18 -39.53 53.39 -6.56
C GLY A 18 -38.13 52.93 -6.14
N TRP A 19 -37.26 53.89 -5.84
CA TRP A 19 -36.17 53.83 -4.85
C TRP A 19 -34.85 53.17 -5.32
N THR A 20 -33.85 53.94 -5.75
CA THR A 20 -32.79 54.68 -5.01
C THR A 20 -31.45 53.96 -5.12
N ALA A 21 -30.48 54.68 -5.69
CA ALA A 21 -29.04 54.60 -5.44
C ALA A 21 -28.39 53.20 -5.45
N PHE A 22 -27.93 52.75 -6.61
CA PHE A 22 -26.89 51.73 -6.66
C PHE A 22 -25.56 52.38 -6.28
N GLY A 23 -25.21 52.21 -5.01
CA GLY A 23 -23.95 52.65 -4.42
C GLY A 23 -22.74 51.95 -5.02
N ALA A 24 -21.60 52.60 -4.80
CA ALA A 24 -20.26 52.16 -5.13
C ALA A 24 -20.06 50.64 -4.98
N SER A 25 -19.56 50.02 -6.04
CA SER A 25 -19.01 48.67 -6.00
C SER A 25 -17.79 48.67 -5.07
N GLU A 26 -17.98 48.28 -3.80
CA GLU A 26 -16.88 47.84 -2.97
C GLU A 26 -16.25 46.61 -3.64
N GLN A 27 -15.01 46.78 -4.10
CA GLN A 27 -14.20 45.65 -4.53
C GLN A 27 -14.09 44.67 -3.36
N PRO A 28 -14.26 43.36 -3.58
CA PRO A 28 -14.01 42.40 -2.52
C PRO A 28 -12.54 42.52 -2.12
N LYS A 29 -12.32 42.99 -0.89
CA LYS A 29 -11.01 43.02 -0.24
C LYS A 29 -10.50 41.58 -0.23
N ALA A 30 -9.59 41.27 -1.15
CA ALA A 30 -8.96 39.96 -1.21
C ALA A 30 -8.39 39.66 0.18
N LEU A 31 -8.98 38.66 0.86
CA LEU A 31 -8.38 38.04 2.02
C LEU A 31 -7.08 37.44 1.51
N ALA A 32 -5.99 38.19 1.67
CA ALA A 32 -4.65 37.68 1.46
C ALA A 32 -4.49 36.52 2.44
N VAL A 33 -4.69 35.30 1.93
CA VAL A 33 -4.24 34.10 2.60
C VAL A 33 -2.73 34.28 2.68
N ASN A 34 -2.26 34.65 3.87
CA ASN A 34 -0.86 34.71 4.20
C ASN A 34 -0.33 33.27 4.19
N VAL A 35 -0.11 32.74 2.99
CA VAL A 35 0.69 31.53 2.80
C VAL A 35 2.11 31.98 3.08
N GLN A 36 2.51 31.89 4.36
CA GLN A 36 3.90 32.05 4.73
C GLN A 36 4.72 31.15 3.79
N PRO A 37 5.73 31.70 3.09
CA PRO A 37 6.62 30.88 2.29
C PRO A 37 7.16 29.80 3.21
N ALA A 38 7.13 28.53 2.76
CA ALA A 38 7.63 27.40 3.52
C ALA A 38 9.04 27.75 4.03
N SER A 39 9.15 28.08 5.31
CA SER A 39 10.42 28.34 5.95
C SER A 39 11.29 27.11 5.76
N ALA A 40 12.59 27.26 5.60
CA ALA A 40 13.46 26.11 5.48
C ALA A 40 13.29 25.20 6.72
N ARG A 41 13.33 23.87 6.51
CA ARG A 41 13.26 22.90 7.59
C ARG A 41 14.35 23.23 8.62
N PRO A 42 14.03 23.36 9.92
CA PRO A 42 15.01 23.73 10.93
C PRO A 42 16.15 22.71 11.02
N ASP A 43 17.40 23.20 11.09
CA ASP A 43 18.60 22.35 11.21
C ASP A 43 18.55 21.44 12.44
N ALA A 44 17.91 21.90 13.52
CA ALA A 44 17.72 21.11 14.73
C ALA A 44 16.93 19.82 14.48
N LEU A 45 15.94 19.84 13.57
CA LEU A 45 15.20 18.64 13.20
C LEU A 45 16.06 17.72 12.33
N ALA A 46 16.80 18.27 11.37
CA ALA A 46 17.73 17.46 10.57
C ALA A 46 18.81 16.79 11.44
N GLN A 47 19.28 17.45 12.49
CA GLN A 47 20.22 16.89 13.47
C GLN A 47 19.58 15.78 14.31
N ALA A 48 18.40 16.03 14.90
CA ALA A 48 17.69 15.03 15.68
C ALA A 48 17.40 13.77 14.85
N GLU A 49 17.10 13.90 13.56
CA GLU A 49 16.88 12.77 12.65
C GLU A 49 18.13 11.90 12.49
N ARG A 50 19.30 12.55 12.38
CA ARG A 50 20.58 11.83 12.30
C ARG A 50 20.88 11.11 13.61
N GLN A 51 20.67 11.77 14.74
CA GLN A 51 20.88 11.18 16.07
C GLN A 51 19.96 9.98 16.32
N ILE A 52 18.68 10.07 15.95
CA ILE A 52 17.75 8.93 16.03
C ILE A 52 18.27 7.75 15.21
N ARG A 53 18.76 8.02 13.98
CA ARG A 53 19.31 6.96 13.11
C ARG A 53 20.64 6.40 13.61
N SER A 54 21.47 7.19 14.29
CA SER A 54 22.73 6.71 14.89
C SER A 54 22.54 6.02 16.25
N GLY A 55 21.34 6.08 16.83
CA GLY A 55 21.03 5.51 18.15
C GLY A 55 21.28 6.45 19.32
N GLU A 56 21.67 7.70 19.07
CA GLU A 56 21.83 8.80 20.05
C GLU A 56 20.46 9.36 20.49
N VAL A 57 19.53 8.47 20.83
CA VAL A 57 18.11 8.79 21.02
C VAL A 57 17.85 9.67 22.25
N GLY A 58 18.73 9.67 23.25
CA GLY A 58 18.63 10.54 24.42
C GLY A 58 18.95 11.99 24.09
N GLU A 59 20.00 12.23 23.28
CA GLU A 59 20.37 13.57 22.84
C GLU A 59 19.33 14.16 21.89
N ALA A 60 18.86 13.36 20.93
CA ALA A 60 17.78 13.75 20.03
C ALA A 60 16.54 14.18 20.80
N GLU A 61 16.17 13.42 21.84
CA GLU A 61 15.01 13.74 22.65
C GLU A 61 15.16 15.08 23.39
N ALA A 62 16.30 15.29 24.06
CA ALA A 62 16.59 16.52 24.77
C ALA A 62 16.57 17.73 23.82
N GLN A 63 17.18 17.59 22.65
CA GLN A 63 17.21 18.62 21.61
C GLN A 63 15.80 18.94 21.09
N LEU A 64 15.00 17.93 20.76
CA LEU A 64 13.63 18.11 20.26
C LEU A 64 12.73 18.78 21.31
N ARG A 65 12.85 18.41 22.59
CA ARG A 65 12.11 19.06 23.68
C ARG A 65 12.49 20.53 23.83
N GLY A 66 13.78 20.84 23.82
CA GLY A 66 14.27 22.22 23.88
C GLY A 66 13.77 23.04 22.67
N TRP A 67 13.82 22.46 21.48
CA TRP A 67 13.32 23.11 20.27
C TRP A 67 11.81 23.38 20.32
N LEU A 68 11.01 22.40 20.76
CA LEU A 68 9.55 22.55 20.92
C LEU A 68 9.19 23.61 21.96
N ALA A 69 9.93 23.71 23.07
CA ALA A 69 9.71 24.73 24.08
C ALA A 69 10.03 26.14 23.56
N ALA A 70 11.07 26.27 22.73
CA ALA A 70 11.46 27.55 22.14
C ALA A 70 10.61 27.95 20.92
N ASN A 71 9.94 27.00 20.25
CA ASN A 71 9.23 27.22 18.99
C ASN A 71 7.80 26.66 18.99
N PRO A 72 6.92 27.02 19.96
CA PRO A 72 5.60 26.40 20.13
C PRO A 72 4.63 26.65 18.96
N ASP A 73 4.82 27.74 18.22
CA ASP A 73 3.95 28.16 17.11
C ASP A 73 4.52 27.78 15.73
N SER A 74 5.64 27.05 15.68
CA SER A 74 6.27 26.68 14.42
C SER A 74 5.42 25.69 13.62
N ALA A 75 5.38 25.86 12.29
CA ALA A 75 4.75 24.91 11.37
C ALA A 75 5.39 23.50 11.45
N TYR A 76 6.61 23.40 11.98
CA TYR A 76 7.36 22.16 12.14
C TYR A 76 7.12 21.44 13.47
N VAL A 77 6.27 21.98 14.34
CA VAL A 77 5.91 21.33 15.61
C VAL A 77 5.38 19.90 15.42
N PRO A 78 4.48 19.59 14.46
CA PRO A 78 4.02 18.21 14.26
C PRO A 78 5.16 17.26 13.86
N GLU A 79 6.11 17.75 13.08
CA GLU A 79 7.28 16.95 12.68
C GLU A 79 8.18 16.67 13.88
N ALA A 80 8.47 17.69 14.70
CA ALA A 80 9.24 17.53 15.92
C ALA A 80 8.56 16.58 16.92
N GLU A 81 7.24 16.66 17.08
CA GLU A 81 6.45 15.72 17.90
C GLU A 81 6.54 14.30 17.34
N TYR A 82 6.42 14.11 16.02
CA TYR A 82 6.60 12.79 15.40
C TYR A 82 7.99 12.21 15.69
N MET A 83 9.05 13.01 15.52
CA MET A 83 10.43 12.58 15.79
C MET A 83 10.68 12.27 17.27
N LEU A 84 10.04 13.02 18.16
CA LEU A 84 10.10 12.76 19.60
C LEU A 84 9.45 11.42 19.94
N GLY A 85 8.33 11.10 19.27
CA GLY A 85 7.72 9.78 19.31
C GLY A 85 8.67 8.68 18.84
N GLN A 86 9.39 8.90 17.74
CA GLN A 86 10.37 7.93 17.22
C GLN A 86 11.56 7.73 18.17
N ALA A 87 12.08 8.80 18.77
CA ALA A 87 13.14 8.71 19.77
C ALA A 87 12.69 7.88 20.98
N ARG A 88 11.46 8.13 21.48
CA ARG A 88 10.87 7.38 22.59
C ARG A 88 10.60 5.91 22.23
N PHE A 89 10.15 5.64 21.00
CA PHE A 89 9.95 4.28 20.50
C PHE A 89 11.27 3.50 20.51
N ALA A 90 12.35 4.11 20.03
CA ALA A 90 13.69 3.51 20.04
C ALA A 90 14.23 3.28 21.46
N GLN A 91 13.83 4.08 22.44
CA GLN A 91 14.09 3.86 23.87
C GLN A 91 13.20 2.77 24.50
N LYS A 92 12.31 2.13 23.72
CA LYS A 92 11.28 1.17 24.17
C LYS A 92 10.21 1.77 25.09
N ASP A 93 10.13 3.10 25.17
CA ASP A 93 9.03 3.79 25.82
C ASP A 93 7.85 3.92 24.84
N TYR A 94 7.18 2.80 24.58
CA TYR A 94 6.09 2.74 23.60
C TYR A 94 4.87 3.57 23.99
N ALA A 95 4.61 3.72 25.30
CA ALA A 95 3.53 4.56 25.80
C ALA A 95 3.83 6.05 25.60
N GLY A 96 5.04 6.50 25.92
CA GLY A 96 5.50 7.86 25.66
C GLY A 96 5.59 8.16 24.16
N ALA A 97 6.05 7.21 23.35
CA ALA A 97 6.06 7.33 21.90
C ALA A 97 4.65 7.54 21.33
N LYS A 98 3.69 6.69 21.74
CA LYS A 98 2.29 6.80 21.35
C LYS A 98 1.71 8.17 21.71
N PHE A 99 2.01 8.70 22.90
CA PHE A 99 1.52 10.01 23.32
C PHE A 99 1.91 11.12 22.32
N PHE A 100 3.16 11.15 21.85
CA PHE A 100 3.59 12.16 20.88
C PHE A 100 2.99 11.92 19.50
N HIS A 101 2.84 10.67 19.05
CA HIS A 101 2.15 10.38 17.79
C HIS A 101 0.67 10.77 17.82
N ASP A 102 -0.03 10.58 18.95
CA ASP A 102 -1.40 11.04 19.11
C ASP A 102 -1.51 12.58 19.03
N ARG A 103 -0.57 13.32 19.63
CA ARG A 103 -0.52 14.79 19.49
C ARG A 103 -0.41 15.26 18.04
N VAL A 104 0.36 14.55 17.20
CA VAL A 104 0.42 14.84 15.76
C VAL A 104 -0.95 14.60 15.12
N LEU A 105 -1.63 13.51 15.46
CA LEU A 105 -2.91 13.14 14.86
C LEU A 105 -4.09 14.01 15.31
N ASP A 106 -4.02 14.60 16.50
CA ASP A 106 -5.05 15.50 17.05
C ASP A 106 -5.03 16.90 16.41
N ARG A 107 -3.96 17.24 15.69
CA ARG A 107 -3.84 18.52 14.98
C ARG A 107 -4.66 18.51 13.68
N LYS A 108 -5.38 19.60 13.44
CA LYS A 108 -6.26 19.75 12.25
C LYS A 108 -5.49 19.83 10.93
N ASN A 109 -4.37 20.57 10.92
CA ASN A 109 -3.62 20.90 9.70
C ASN A 109 -2.25 20.24 9.73
N VAL A 110 -2.21 18.93 9.47
CA VAL A 110 -0.97 18.16 9.36
C VAL A 110 -0.82 17.67 7.94
N ASP A 111 0.41 17.74 7.42
CA ASP A 111 0.76 17.16 6.14
C ASP A 111 0.31 15.69 6.06
N ARG A 112 -0.23 15.29 4.89
CA ARG A 112 -0.84 13.97 4.73
C ARG A 112 0.18 12.84 4.88
N ASN A 113 1.42 13.02 4.41
CA ASN A 113 2.47 12.02 4.56
C ASN A 113 2.85 11.88 6.03
N LEU A 114 3.06 13.01 6.72
CA LEU A 114 3.37 13.01 8.15
C LEU A 114 2.24 12.38 8.98
N LYS A 115 0.98 12.64 8.64
CA LYS A 115 -0.18 12.04 9.29
C LYS A 115 -0.21 10.52 9.10
N ALA A 116 0.09 10.03 7.89
CA ALA A 116 0.19 8.60 7.61
C ALA A 116 1.32 7.93 8.41
N LEU A 117 2.49 8.57 8.46
CA LEU A 117 3.62 8.11 9.27
C LEU A 117 3.31 8.07 10.77
N ALA A 118 2.59 9.08 11.29
CA ALA A 118 2.17 9.11 12.69
C ALA A 118 1.15 8.01 13.01
N TYR A 119 0.20 7.73 12.11
CA TYR A 119 -0.70 6.57 12.25
C TYR A 119 0.07 5.25 12.28
N PHE A 120 1.07 5.10 11.40
CA PHE A 120 1.88 3.89 11.31
C PHE A 120 2.70 3.67 12.58
N ALA A 121 3.41 4.71 13.03
CA ALA A 121 4.20 4.68 14.25
C ALA A 121 3.34 4.46 15.51
N ARG A 122 2.12 5.01 15.55
CA ARG A 122 1.16 4.71 16.61
C ARG A 122 0.72 3.24 16.60
N ALA A 123 0.51 2.66 15.43
CA ALA A 123 0.16 1.25 15.30
C ALA A 123 1.32 0.35 15.76
N ASP A 124 2.57 0.73 15.44
CA ASP A 124 3.79 0.10 15.97
C ASP A 124 3.85 0.15 17.50
N CYS A 125 3.58 1.31 18.10
CA CYS A 125 3.52 1.42 19.56
C CYS A 125 2.49 0.46 20.15
N ASN A 126 1.29 0.38 19.56
CA ASN A 126 0.25 -0.55 20.04
C ASN A 126 0.65 -2.02 19.84
N TYR A 127 1.37 -2.34 18.77
CA TYR A 127 1.86 -3.69 18.53
C TYR A 127 2.88 -4.11 19.60
N GLU A 128 3.85 -3.24 19.90
CA GLU A 128 4.88 -3.49 20.91
C GLU A 128 4.31 -3.55 22.33
N MET A 129 3.27 -2.75 22.62
CA MET A 129 2.48 -2.86 23.85
C MET A 129 1.52 -4.06 23.88
N GLN A 130 1.66 -5.00 22.95
CA GLN A 130 0.84 -6.22 22.84
C GLN A 130 -0.66 -5.98 22.65
N SER A 131 -1.05 -4.75 22.29
CA SER A 131 -2.43 -4.37 21.98
C SER A 131 -2.77 -4.72 20.53
N TYR A 132 -2.60 -6.00 20.18
CA TYR A 132 -2.59 -6.48 18.79
C TYR A 132 -3.90 -6.21 18.03
N SER A 133 -5.06 -6.31 18.70
CA SER A 133 -6.36 -5.99 18.11
C SER A 133 -6.52 -4.51 17.78
N THR A 134 -5.87 -3.63 18.54
CA THR A 134 -5.86 -2.19 18.24
C THR A 134 -4.85 -1.89 17.13
N ALA A 135 -3.66 -2.49 17.18
CA ALA A 135 -2.65 -2.35 16.14
C ALA A 135 -3.18 -2.81 14.77
N SER A 136 -3.83 -3.98 14.70
CA SER A 136 -4.40 -4.50 13.45
C SER A 136 -5.45 -3.57 12.84
N ARG A 137 -6.36 -3.00 13.64
CA ARG A 137 -7.34 -2.02 13.17
C ARG A 137 -6.67 -0.76 12.62
N GLN A 138 -5.59 -0.30 13.26
CA GLN A 138 -4.86 0.90 12.82
C GLN A 138 -4.04 0.65 11.56
N TYR A 139 -3.36 -0.49 11.43
CA TYR A 139 -2.71 -0.88 10.18
C TYR A 139 -3.72 -1.05 9.04
N HIS A 140 -4.87 -1.66 9.31
CA HIS A 140 -5.92 -1.80 8.30
C HIS A 140 -6.49 -0.45 7.84
N TYR A 141 -6.65 0.49 8.76
CA TYR A 141 -7.03 1.87 8.43
C TYR A 141 -6.01 2.53 7.48
N LEU A 142 -4.71 2.34 7.72
CA LEU A 142 -3.66 2.81 6.80
C LEU A 142 -3.74 2.18 5.42
N GLU A 143 -3.89 0.85 5.34
CA GLU A 143 -4.02 0.15 4.05
C GLU A 143 -5.27 0.60 3.28
N THR A 144 -6.31 1.03 3.98
CA THR A 144 -7.57 1.48 3.35
C THR A 144 -7.49 2.93 2.86
N PHE A 145 -6.95 3.85 3.67
CA PHE A 145 -7.06 5.29 3.42
C PHE A 145 -5.75 5.99 3.00
N TYR A 146 -4.62 5.28 3.12
CA TYR A 146 -3.28 5.82 2.86
C TYR A 146 -2.47 4.95 1.89
N ARG A 147 -3.12 4.06 1.13
CA ARG A 147 -2.48 3.16 0.16
C ARG A 147 -1.63 3.85 -0.92
N ASP A 148 -1.99 5.09 -1.23
CA ASP A 148 -1.34 5.93 -2.22
C ASP A 148 -0.17 6.76 -1.64
N VAL A 149 0.00 6.76 -0.31
CA VAL A 149 1.03 7.54 0.37
C VAL A 149 2.35 6.78 0.36
N ARG A 150 3.21 7.15 -0.59
CA ARG A 150 4.55 6.57 -0.78
C ARG A 150 5.46 6.61 0.45
N ALA A 151 5.22 7.53 1.39
CA ALA A 151 6.01 7.63 2.62
C ALA A 151 5.77 6.42 3.56
N VAL A 152 4.63 5.74 3.44
CA VAL A 152 4.34 4.53 4.23
C VAL A 152 5.01 3.32 3.55
N PRO A 153 5.82 2.52 4.28
CA PRO A 153 6.38 1.29 3.74
C PRO A 153 5.27 0.22 3.62
N HIS A 154 4.56 0.21 2.49
CA HIS A 154 3.36 -0.63 2.31
C HIS A 154 3.61 -2.14 2.40
N ASP A 155 4.81 -2.59 2.02
CA ASP A 155 5.19 -3.99 2.18
C ASP A 155 5.33 -4.37 3.66
N GLU A 156 5.99 -3.52 4.44
CA GLU A 156 6.10 -3.66 5.90
C GLU A 156 4.72 -3.56 6.58
N LEU A 157 3.88 -2.63 6.14
CA LEU A 157 2.53 -2.43 6.65
C LEU A 157 1.70 -3.71 6.52
N LEU A 158 1.66 -4.31 5.33
CA LEU A 158 0.90 -5.54 5.09
C LEU A 158 1.43 -6.70 5.93
N PHE A 159 2.76 -6.83 6.05
CA PHE A 159 3.37 -7.83 6.92
C PHE A 159 3.00 -7.63 8.39
N LYS A 160 3.15 -6.41 8.92
CA LYS A 160 2.81 -6.07 10.31
C LYS A 160 1.31 -6.23 10.59
N LEU A 161 0.45 -5.92 9.62
CA LEU A 161 -0.98 -6.17 9.71
C LEU A 161 -1.27 -7.68 9.85
N GLY A 162 -0.64 -8.52 9.02
CA GLY A 162 -0.69 -9.97 9.16
C GLY A 162 -0.25 -10.41 10.56
N MET A 163 0.95 -10.02 10.98
CA MET A 163 1.48 -10.35 12.32
C MET A 163 0.58 -9.89 13.47
N ALA A 164 -0.01 -8.70 13.39
CA ALA A 164 -0.91 -8.17 14.40
C ALA A 164 -2.20 -9.00 14.48
N THR A 165 -2.81 -9.32 13.33
CA THR A 165 -4.01 -10.17 13.29
C THR A 165 -3.74 -11.57 13.81
N ARG A 166 -2.57 -12.14 13.50
CA ARG A 166 -2.14 -13.45 14.02
C ARG A 166 -2.03 -13.46 15.54
N LYS A 167 -1.30 -12.49 16.10
CA LYS A 167 -1.10 -12.38 17.55
C LYS A 167 -2.41 -12.04 18.29
N ALA A 168 -3.39 -11.47 17.61
CA ALA A 168 -4.74 -11.28 18.12
C ALA A 168 -5.63 -12.54 18.01
N GLY A 169 -5.14 -13.65 17.44
CA GLY A 169 -5.86 -14.92 17.33
C GLY A 169 -6.61 -15.14 16.01
N PHE A 170 -6.47 -14.24 15.03
CA PHE A 170 -7.19 -14.32 13.74
C PHE A 170 -6.30 -14.89 12.63
N GLU A 171 -5.93 -16.17 12.71
CA GLU A 171 -4.99 -16.84 11.79
C GLU A 171 -5.42 -16.73 10.31
N GLU A 172 -6.71 -16.96 10.01
CA GLU A 172 -7.22 -16.86 8.63
C GLU A 172 -7.06 -15.46 8.04
N THR A 173 -7.35 -14.43 8.83
CA THR A 173 -7.15 -13.03 8.43
C THR A 173 -5.67 -12.70 8.28
N SER A 174 -4.81 -13.27 9.12
CA SER A 174 -3.36 -13.13 8.99
C SER A 174 -2.84 -13.70 7.67
N ASN A 175 -3.27 -14.91 7.31
CA ASN A 175 -2.87 -15.53 6.05
C ASN A 175 -3.33 -14.73 4.82
N TYR A 176 -4.51 -14.10 4.89
CA TYR A 176 -4.96 -13.17 3.86
C TYR A 176 -3.97 -11.99 3.68
N TRP A 177 -3.53 -11.35 4.77
CA TRP A 177 -2.61 -10.22 4.68
C TRP A 177 -1.18 -10.63 4.27
N PHE A 178 -0.71 -11.79 4.73
CA PHE A 178 0.56 -12.34 4.24
C PHE A 178 0.49 -12.67 2.75
N ASN A 179 -0.61 -13.24 2.26
CA ASN A 179 -0.83 -13.43 0.82
C ASN A 179 -0.74 -12.10 0.07
N LYS A 180 -1.37 -11.03 0.59
CA LYS A 180 -1.28 -9.71 -0.04
C LYS A 180 0.15 -9.15 -0.07
N ALA A 181 0.91 -9.29 1.01
CA ALA A 181 2.32 -8.90 1.03
C ALA A 181 3.14 -9.69 0.00
N VAL A 182 2.94 -11.00 -0.11
CA VAL A 182 3.60 -11.85 -1.11
C VAL A 182 3.18 -11.49 -2.53
N GLU A 183 1.88 -11.26 -2.79
CA GLU A 183 1.34 -10.93 -4.11
C GLU A 183 1.89 -9.62 -4.66
N LEU A 184 2.02 -8.61 -3.81
CA LEU A 184 2.40 -7.25 -4.22
C LEU A 184 3.90 -6.98 -4.10
N TYR A 185 4.57 -7.65 -3.16
CA TYR A 185 5.94 -7.32 -2.74
C TYR A 185 6.83 -8.56 -2.58
N ALA A 186 6.66 -9.58 -3.44
CA ALA A 186 7.32 -10.89 -3.36
C ALA A 186 8.85 -10.84 -3.15
N THR A 187 9.53 -9.87 -3.78
CA THR A 187 11.00 -9.74 -3.76
C THR A 187 11.51 -8.92 -2.57
N THR A 188 10.65 -8.19 -1.86
CA THR A 188 11.09 -7.39 -0.71
C THR A 188 11.32 -8.27 0.50
N LYS A 189 12.09 -7.76 1.47
CA LYS A 189 12.31 -8.43 2.76
C LYS A 189 10.97 -8.86 3.39
N TRP A 190 9.98 -7.97 3.40
CA TRP A 190 8.70 -8.22 4.04
C TRP A 190 7.81 -9.20 3.28
N GLY A 191 7.89 -9.24 1.95
CA GLY A 191 7.23 -10.30 1.17
C GLY A 191 7.82 -11.69 1.45
N GLN A 192 9.15 -11.78 1.59
CA GLN A 192 9.81 -13.04 1.97
C GLN A 192 9.48 -13.47 3.40
N GLU A 193 9.46 -12.54 4.36
CA GLU A 193 9.05 -12.85 5.73
C GLU A 193 7.56 -13.21 5.81
N ALA A 194 6.69 -12.51 5.06
CA ALA A 194 5.27 -12.86 4.95
C ALA A 194 5.09 -14.29 4.42
N ARG A 195 5.87 -14.68 3.42
CA ARG A 195 5.89 -16.06 2.92
C ARG A 195 6.25 -17.04 4.02
N LYS A 196 7.33 -16.82 4.77
CA LYS A 196 7.75 -17.67 5.91
C LYS A 196 6.74 -17.74 7.05
N MET A 197 5.90 -16.71 7.21
CA MET A 197 4.89 -16.69 8.26
C MET A 197 3.53 -17.27 7.82
N ASN A 198 3.28 -17.35 6.51
CA ASN A 198 2.01 -17.81 5.96
C ASN A 198 1.88 -19.34 6.05
N THR A 199 0.99 -19.81 6.92
CA THR A 199 0.80 -21.24 7.16
C THR A 199 0.20 -21.98 5.97
N LYS A 200 -0.55 -21.26 5.10
CA LYS A 200 -1.09 -21.83 3.85
C LYS A 200 -0.06 -21.96 2.73
N LEU A 201 1.06 -21.22 2.80
CA LEU A 201 2.14 -21.30 1.81
C LEU A 201 3.30 -22.20 2.24
N ASN A 202 3.49 -22.40 3.56
CA ASN A 202 4.62 -23.18 4.09
C ASN A 202 4.30 -24.62 4.50
N GLY A 203 3.07 -25.08 4.28
CA GLY A 203 2.66 -26.43 4.63
C GLY A 203 1.62 -26.95 3.67
N SER A 204 2.05 -27.80 2.72
CA SER A 204 1.16 -28.79 2.13
C SER A 204 0.78 -29.81 3.21
N LYS A 205 -0.10 -29.41 4.15
CA LYS A 205 -0.74 -30.33 5.09
C LYS A 205 -2.19 -30.63 4.70
N ASP A 206 -2.86 -29.72 3.97
CA ASP A 206 -4.31 -29.78 3.75
C ASP A 206 -4.72 -29.86 2.26
N GLY A 207 -3.81 -30.23 1.35
CA GLY A 207 -4.12 -30.32 -0.08
C GLY A 207 -4.41 -28.97 -0.78
N VAL A 208 -4.03 -27.85 -0.14
CA VAL A 208 -4.11 -26.52 -0.74
C VAL A 208 -2.90 -26.28 -1.64
N PRO A 209 -3.09 -25.74 -2.86
CA PRO A 209 -2.00 -25.53 -3.81
C PRO A 209 -0.96 -24.56 -3.24
N THR A 210 0.27 -25.03 -3.08
CA THR A 210 1.41 -24.22 -2.58
C THR A 210 2.05 -23.36 -3.69
N PHE A 211 1.75 -23.71 -4.94
CA PHE A 211 2.11 -22.94 -6.13
C PHE A 211 1.10 -23.23 -7.24
N TYR A 212 1.22 -22.47 -8.32
CA TYR A 212 0.51 -22.60 -9.57
C TYR A 212 1.56 -22.84 -10.66
N VAL A 213 1.21 -23.63 -11.65
CA VAL A 213 2.00 -23.86 -12.85
C VAL A 213 1.14 -23.53 -14.06
N LEU A 214 1.78 -23.27 -15.18
CA LEU A 214 1.10 -23.15 -16.46
C LEU A 214 1.21 -24.49 -17.19
N GLU A 215 0.11 -25.21 -17.30
CA GLU A 215 0.00 -26.38 -18.16
C GLU A 215 -0.01 -25.90 -19.61
N VAL A 216 0.97 -26.37 -20.38
CA VAL A 216 1.09 -26.05 -21.80
C VAL A 216 0.26 -27.04 -22.62
N LYS A 217 0.51 -28.35 -22.41
CA LYS A 217 -0.14 -29.41 -23.17
C LYS A 217 0.00 -30.77 -22.46
N LYS A 218 -0.90 -31.68 -22.80
CA LYS A 218 -0.83 -33.10 -22.45
C LYS A 218 -0.42 -33.93 -23.67
N TYR A 219 0.42 -34.93 -23.44
CA TYR A 219 0.92 -35.84 -24.47
C TYR A 219 0.65 -37.29 -24.06
N ASP A 220 0.29 -38.14 -25.00
CA ASP A 220 0.15 -39.59 -24.75
C ASP A 220 1.49 -40.34 -24.87
N ASP A 221 2.56 -39.62 -25.26
CA ASP A 221 3.90 -40.15 -25.54
C ASP A 221 4.97 -39.31 -24.83
N GLU A 222 5.86 -39.98 -24.10
CA GLU A 222 6.90 -39.35 -23.29
C GLU A 222 7.92 -38.60 -24.15
N ALA A 223 8.37 -39.20 -25.25
CA ALA A 223 9.40 -38.63 -26.10
C ALA A 223 8.93 -37.32 -26.75
N LYS A 224 7.65 -37.26 -27.15
CA LYS A 224 7.02 -36.02 -27.62
C LYS A 224 6.94 -34.96 -26.53
N ALA A 225 6.58 -35.34 -25.31
CA ALA A 225 6.52 -34.41 -24.18
C ALA A 225 7.91 -33.82 -23.85
N LEU A 226 8.95 -34.66 -23.81
CA LEU A 226 10.32 -34.25 -23.56
C LEU A 226 10.88 -33.36 -24.68
N SER A 227 10.62 -33.71 -25.95
CA SER A 227 11.03 -32.88 -27.09
C SER A 227 10.39 -31.49 -27.03
N ALA A 228 9.10 -31.40 -26.70
CA ALA A 228 8.43 -30.12 -26.53
C ALA A 228 8.96 -29.32 -25.33
N ALA A 229 9.30 -30.01 -24.22
CA ALA A 229 9.94 -29.40 -23.07
C ALA A 229 11.29 -28.76 -23.45
N ASP A 230 12.10 -29.45 -24.25
CA ASP A 230 13.40 -28.93 -24.71
C ASP A 230 13.25 -27.71 -25.62
N GLU A 231 12.23 -27.67 -26.48
CA GLU A 231 11.91 -26.47 -27.25
C GLU A 231 11.57 -25.27 -26.35
N LEU A 232 10.78 -25.49 -25.29
CA LEU A 232 10.46 -24.42 -24.33
C LEU A 232 11.69 -23.97 -23.55
N ARG A 233 12.57 -24.89 -23.15
CA ARG A 233 13.85 -24.55 -22.51
C ARG A 233 14.73 -23.71 -23.44
N LYS A 234 14.81 -24.08 -24.73
CA LYS A 234 15.53 -23.29 -25.76
C LYS A 234 14.94 -21.90 -25.98
N LYS A 235 13.62 -21.76 -25.82
CA LYS A 235 12.92 -20.46 -25.85
C LYS A 235 13.09 -19.64 -24.55
N GLY A 236 13.77 -20.18 -23.54
CA GLY A 236 14.08 -19.48 -22.29
C GLY A 236 12.99 -19.56 -21.22
N TYR A 237 11.99 -20.43 -21.36
CA TYR A 237 11.00 -20.62 -20.30
C TYR A 237 11.64 -21.27 -19.06
N ALA A 238 11.30 -20.75 -17.88
CA ALA A 238 11.81 -21.26 -16.60
C ALA A 238 10.97 -22.42 -16.07
N SER A 239 11.58 -23.29 -15.26
CA SER A 239 10.91 -24.38 -14.53
C SER A 239 10.08 -25.30 -15.44
N VAL A 240 10.61 -25.65 -16.61
CA VAL A 240 9.94 -26.56 -17.56
C VAL A 240 10.01 -28.01 -17.05
N ASP A 241 8.85 -28.58 -16.76
CA ASP A 241 8.70 -29.90 -16.13
C ASP A 241 7.71 -30.79 -16.89
N VAL A 242 7.99 -32.09 -16.93
CA VAL A 242 7.13 -33.11 -17.54
C VAL A 242 6.78 -34.12 -16.47
N GLN A 243 5.49 -34.24 -16.17
CA GLN A 243 4.98 -35.13 -15.12
C GLN A 243 4.13 -36.23 -15.73
N GLU A 244 4.44 -37.47 -15.41
CA GLU A 244 3.58 -38.62 -15.74
C GLU A 244 2.35 -38.61 -14.81
N GLU A 245 1.16 -38.64 -15.40
CA GLU A 245 -0.10 -38.74 -14.70
C GLU A 245 -0.95 -39.87 -15.29
N THR A 246 -1.86 -40.40 -14.49
CA THR A 246 -2.83 -41.42 -14.94
C THR A 246 -4.23 -40.85 -14.77
N ASN A 247 -5.05 -40.94 -15.82
CA ASN A 247 -6.43 -40.47 -15.75
C ASN A 247 -7.32 -41.46 -14.96
N LEU A 248 -8.58 -41.10 -14.71
CA LEU A 248 -9.53 -41.94 -13.97
C LEU A 248 -9.80 -43.31 -14.61
N VAL A 249 -9.47 -43.48 -15.89
CA VAL A 249 -9.69 -44.70 -16.69
C VAL A 249 -8.41 -45.55 -16.75
N GLY A 250 -7.30 -45.11 -16.13
CA GLY A 250 -6.04 -45.85 -16.11
C GLY A 250 -5.10 -45.55 -17.29
N ASN A 251 -5.45 -44.63 -18.19
CA ASN A 251 -4.55 -44.24 -19.28
C ASN A 251 -3.49 -43.27 -18.77
N ARG A 252 -2.23 -43.58 -19.08
CA ARG A 252 -1.08 -42.72 -18.79
C ARG A 252 -1.00 -41.58 -19.79
N PHE A 253 -0.66 -40.39 -19.31
CA PHE A 253 -0.35 -39.23 -20.12
C PHE A 253 0.73 -38.39 -19.43
N TYR A 254 1.40 -37.55 -20.20
CA TYR A 254 2.49 -36.69 -19.75
C TYR A 254 2.04 -35.23 -19.80
N ARG A 255 1.99 -34.58 -18.64
CA ARG A 255 1.64 -33.17 -18.49
C ARG A 255 2.90 -32.31 -18.57
N LEU A 256 2.98 -31.46 -19.59
CA LEU A 256 4.03 -30.46 -19.74
C LEU A 256 3.62 -29.16 -19.05
N THR A 257 4.43 -28.71 -18.09
CA THR A 257 4.20 -27.48 -17.34
C THR A 257 5.40 -26.53 -17.41
N ILE A 258 5.14 -25.24 -17.27
CA ILE A 258 6.17 -24.20 -17.17
C ILE A 258 5.89 -23.28 -15.99
N GLY A 259 6.97 -22.69 -15.47
CA GLY A 259 6.92 -21.76 -14.37
C GLY A 259 6.48 -22.39 -13.04
N ARG A 260 6.76 -21.68 -11.96
CA ARG A 260 6.22 -21.98 -10.62
C ARG A 260 5.87 -20.64 -9.99
N PHE A 261 4.57 -20.38 -9.90
CA PHE A 261 4.01 -19.12 -9.46
C PHE A 261 3.36 -19.32 -8.11
N PHE A 262 3.63 -18.45 -7.14
CA PHE A 262 3.18 -18.75 -5.77
C PHE A 262 1.81 -18.18 -5.45
N ASN A 263 1.22 -17.46 -6.41
CA ASN A 263 -0.14 -16.97 -6.34
C ASN A 263 -0.79 -16.97 -7.72
N ARG A 264 -2.12 -16.94 -7.74
CA ARG A 264 -2.92 -17.03 -8.97
C ARG A 264 -2.75 -15.82 -9.88
N ASN A 265 -2.50 -14.63 -9.34
CA ASN A 265 -2.34 -13.41 -10.14
C ASN A 265 -1.01 -13.39 -10.90
N GLU A 266 0.06 -13.88 -10.28
CA GLU A 266 1.35 -14.09 -10.92
C GLU A 266 1.23 -15.12 -12.05
N ALA A 267 0.50 -16.23 -11.79
CA ALA A 267 0.19 -17.20 -12.83
C ALA A 267 -0.68 -16.61 -13.96
N LEU A 268 -1.64 -15.72 -13.65
CA LEU A 268 -2.47 -15.03 -14.66
C LEU A 268 -1.63 -14.10 -15.54
N ARG A 269 -0.73 -13.30 -14.97
CA ARG A 269 0.17 -12.45 -15.75
C ARG A 269 1.09 -13.28 -16.63
N ALA A 270 1.69 -14.33 -16.07
CA ALA A 270 2.54 -15.22 -16.84
C ALA A 270 1.78 -15.97 -17.93
N LYS A 271 0.50 -16.29 -17.70
CA LYS A 271 -0.40 -16.82 -18.73
C LYS A 271 -0.64 -15.81 -19.84
N GLU A 272 -0.96 -14.56 -19.51
CA GLU A 272 -1.13 -13.48 -20.50
C GLU A 272 0.15 -13.27 -21.33
N ASP A 273 1.32 -13.27 -20.69
CA ASP A 273 2.62 -13.19 -21.37
C ASP A 273 2.87 -14.38 -22.29
N ALA A 274 2.54 -15.60 -21.85
CA ALA A 274 2.65 -16.81 -22.65
C ALA A 274 1.70 -16.77 -23.86
N ASP A 275 0.45 -16.33 -23.66
CA ASP A 275 -0.55 -16.19 -24.73
C ASP A 275 -0.10 -15.15 -25.77
N MET A 276 0.47 -14.02 -25.33
CA MET A 276 1.07 -13.02 -26.22
C MET A 276 2.27 -13.57 -27.01
N ALA A 277 3.01 -14.51 -26.43
CA ALA A 277 4.10 -15.22 -27.11
C ALA A 277 3.61 -16.38 -28.01
N GLY A 278 2.29 -16.56 -28.17
CA GLY A 278 1.69 -17.62 -28.98
C GLY A 278 1.68 -18.99 -28.30
N LEU A 279 1.90 -19.05 -26.99
CA LEU A 279 1.88 -20.27 -26.18
C LEU A 279 0.61 -20.32 -25.33
N SER A 280 -0.41 -21.05 -25.82
CA SER A 280 -1.63 -21.28 -25.05
C SER A 280 -1.34 -22.08 -23.79
N THR A 281 -1.75 -21.57 -22.63
CA THR A 281 -1.56 -22.25 -21.34
C THR A 281 -2.81 -22.22 -20.45
N SER A 282 -2.89 -23.16 -19.51
CA SER A 282 -3.91 -23.22 -18.46
C SER A 282 -3.27 -23.17 -17.08
N ILE A 283 -3.85 -22.43 -16.14
CA ILE A 283 -3.32 -22.36 -14.76
C ILE A 283 -3.76 -23.61 -14.00
N HIS A 284 -2.79 -24.36 -13.50
CA HIS A 284 -3.03 -25.52 -12.65
C HIS A 284 -2.45 -25.32 -11.25
N PRO A 285 -3.21 -25.66 -10.20
CA PRO A 285 -2.67 -25.73 -8.86
C PRO A 285 -1.66 -26.88 -8.70
N GLY A 286 -0.56 -26.62 -7.99
CA GLY A 286 0.46 -27.62 -7.63
C GLY A 286 0.67 -27.71 -6.11
N LEU A 287 0.91 -28.93 -5.64
CA LEU A 287 1.31 -29.20 -4.26
C LEU A 287 2.83 -29.32 -4.18
N MET A 288 3.44 -28.74 -3.14
CA MET A 288 4.85 -28.98 -2.83
C MET A 288 4.93 -30.38 -2.27
N ASP A 289 5.65 -31.23 -2.99
CA ASP A 289 6.06 -32.51 -2.44
C ASP A 289 7.01 -32.23 -1.27
N THR A 290 6.54 -32.51 -0.05
CA THR A 290 7.33 -32.32 1.17
C THR A 290 8.30 -33.48 1.42
N SER A 291 8.37 -34.46 0.51
CA SER A 291 9.27 -35.60 0.62
C SER A 291 10.65 -35.33 0.00
N LYS A 292 11.54 -34.70 0.78
CA LYS A 292 13.00 -34.91 0.68
C LYS A 292 13.64 -34.84 2.06
#